data_AF-A0A2T4MX85-F1
#
_entry.id   AF-A0A2T4MX85-F1
#
_cell.length_a   1.000
_cell.length_b   1.000
_cell.length_c   1.000
_cell.angle_alpha   90.00
_cell.angle_beta   90.00
_cell.angle_gamma   90.00
#
_symmetry.space_group_name_H-M   'P 1'
#
loop_
_entity.id
_entity.type
_entity.pdbx_description
1 polymer ?
#
loop_
_entity_poly.entity_id
_entity_poly.type
_entity_poly.pdbx_seq_one_letter_code
_entity_poly.pdbx_strand_id
1 'polypeptide(L)'
;MFNLIVAIISIGIFAALLGAGQSYFDGDNIISIKEKSKIDAAITKMSTSITAYNLGRGDYPRSLSDVIPEYTRTPVLPTGLEWQSLSFNSGNGDISVCFGGTVKESVFRALKESKKDAGGDVFIVGSKCGDKADAEFDASDVRSVVVTYTIR
;
A
#
# COMPACT_ATOMS: atom_id res chain seq x y z
N MET A 1 46.69 21.47 22.11
CA MET A 1 46.42 20.34 21.19
C MET A 1 45.09 19.64 21.46
N PHE A 2 44.68 19.47 22.73
CA PHE A 2 43.42 18.80 23.10
C PHE A 2 42.15 19.46 22.52
N ASN A 3 42.06 20.79 22.53
CA ASN A 3 40.90 21.54 22.01
C ASN A 3 40.68 21.40 20.49
N LEU A 4 41.74 21.11 19.72
CA LEU A 4 41.63 20.96 18.26
C LEU A 4 40.99 19.62 17.89
N ILE A 5 41.34 18.56 18.62
CA ILE A 5 40.82 17.20 18.42
C ILE A 5 39.33 17.14 18.77
N VAL A 6 38.92 17.77 19.87
CA VAL A 6 37.50 17.82 20.28
C VAL A 6 36.66 18.57 19.25
N ALA A 7 37.18 19.66 18.67
CA ALA A 7 36.47 20.39 17.63
C ALA A 7 36.25 19.56 16.36
N ILE A 8 37.27 18.80 15.91
CA ILE A 8 37.18 17.94 14.72
C ILE A 8 36.17 16.80 14.93
N ILE A 9 36.18 16.16 16.10
CA ILE A 9 35.23 15.09 16.43
C ILE A 9 33.79 15.64 16.47
N SER A 10 33.60 16.82 17.05
CA SER A 10 32.28 17.46 17.15
C SER A 10 31.70 17.82 15.78
N ILE A 11 32.54 18.31 14.85
CA ILE A 11 32.16 18.60 13.46
C ILE A 11 31.80 17.32 12.71
N GLY A 12 32.57 16.24 12.90
CA GLY A 12 32.30 14.94 12.26
C GLY A 12 30.96 14.33 12.69
N ILE A 13 30.63 14.43 13.99
CA ILE A 13 29.35 13.94 14.52
C ILE A 13 28.18 14.79 13.99
N PHE A 14 28.34 16.11 13.92
CA PHE A 14 27.31 17.00 13.37
C PHE A 14 27.08 16.76 11.87
N ALA A 15 28.14 16.53 11.09
CA ALA A 15 28.02 16.22 9.66
C ALA A 15 27.34 14.86 9.42
N ALA A 16 27.61 13.86 10.25
CA ALA A 16 26.93 12.56 10.18
C ALA A 16 25.43 12.66 10.52
N LEU A 17 25.07 13.47 11.52
CA LEU A 17 23.67 13.74 11.90
C LEU A 17 22.93 14.54 10.81
N LEU A 18 23.58 15.51 10.18
CA LEU A 18 23.00 16.28 9.07
C LEU A 18 22.84 15.44 7.79
N GLY A 19 23.80 14.57 7.49
CA GLY A 19 23.71 13.63 6.35
C GLY A 19 22.63 12.56 6.54
N ALA A 20 22.51 12.02 7.76
CA ALA A 20 21.42 11.08 8.09
C ALA A 20 20.06 11.79 8.15
N GLY A 21 20.02 13.04 8.62
CA GLY A 21 18.83 13.88 8.65
C GLY A 21 18.34 14.23 7.24
N GLN A 22 19.22 14.63 6.32
CA GLN A 22 18.83 14.93 4.94
C GLN A 22 18.22 13.73 4.22
N SER A 23 18.73 12.51 4.44
CA SER A 23 18.13 11.28 3.90
C SER A 23 16.74 10.97 4.49
N TYR A 24 16.49 11.37 5.74
CA TYR A 24 15.18 11.25 6.39
C TYR A 24 14.17 12.33 5.93
N PHE A 25 14.67 13.48 5.49
CA PHE A 25 13.89 14.62 4.99
C PHE A 25 13.87 14.70 3.46
N ASP A 26 14.12 13.59 2.77
CA ASP A 26 13.92 13.55 1.32
C ASP A 26 12.42 13.64 1.03
N GLY A 27 11.99 14.70 0.34
CA GLY A 27 10.56 15.01 0.13
C GLY A 27 9.81 13.86 -0.54
N ASP A 28 10.49 13.11 -1.40
CA ASP A 28 9.94 11.94 -2.08
C ASP A 28 9.72 10.76 -1.12
N ASN A 29 10.62 10.56 -0.14
CA ASN A 29 10.44 9.55 0.90
C ASN A 29 9.26 9.90 1.80
N ILE A 30 9.10 11.17 2.18
CA ILE A 30 7.96 11.62 3.01
C ILE A 30 6.62 11.39 2.28
N ILE A 31 6.54 11.71 0.99
CA ILE A 31 5.34 11.48 0.18
C ILE A 31 5.05 9.97 0.09
N SER A 32 6.06 9.14 -0.15
CA SER A 32 5.89 7.69 -0.25
C SER A 32 5.37 7.05 1.04
N ILE A 33 5.85 7.49 2.22
CA ILE A 33 5.38 7.01 3.53
C ILE A 33 3.91 7.38 3.74
N LYS A 34 3.51 8.60 3.36
CA LYS A 34 2.12 9.05 3.47
C LYS A 34 1.20 8.23 2.56
N GLU A 35 1.58 8.00 1.31
CA GLU A 35 0.77 7.21 0.39
C GLU A 35 0.70 5.74 0.81
N LYS A 36 1.79 5.16 1.31
CA LYS A 36 1.82 3.82 1.91
C LYS A 36 0.83 3.71 3.07
N SER A 37 0.89 4.65 4.01
CA SER A 37 -0.02 4.67 5.17
C SER A 37 -1.49 4.73 4.75
N LYS A 38 -1.83 5.48 3.68
CA LYS A 38 -3.20 5.48 3.14
C LYS A 38 -3.60 4.13 2.55
N ILE A 39 -2.71 3.48 1.79
CA ILE A 39 -2.96 2.15 1.20
C ILE A 39 -3.23 1.14 2.33
N ASP A 40 -2.34 1.07 3.32
CA ASP A 40 -2.43 0.13 4.44
C ASP A 40 -3.71 0.37 5.24
N ALA A 41 -4.06 1.63 5.52
CA ALA A 41 -5.29 1.98 6.22
C ALA A 41 -6.55 1.63 5.42
N ALA A 42 -6.54 1.86 4.11
CA ALA A 42 -7.66 1.56 3.23
C ALA A 42 -7.93 0.05 3.15
N ILE A 43 -6.88 -0.75 3.03
CA ILE A 43 -6.95 -2.21 3.02
C ILE A 43 -7.42 -2.75 4.37
N THR A 44 -6.84 -2.26 5.46
CA THR A 44 -7.24 -2.67 6.82
C THR A 44 -8.72 -2.39 7.06
N LYS A 45 -9.19 -1.20 6.65
CA LYS A 45 -10.59 -0.83 6.76
C LYS A 45 -11.49 -1.74 5.93
N MET A 46 -11.14 -1.98 4.67
CA MET A 46 -11.89 -2.89 3.79
C MET A 46 -11.96 -4.31 4.37
N SER A 47 -10.82 -4.86 4.80
CA SER A 47 -10.72 -6.19 5.40
C SER A 47 -11.59 -6.31 6.65
N THR A 48 -11.53 -5.32 7.54
CA THR A 48 -12.37 -5.28 8.75
C THR A 48 -13.86 -5.24 8.40
N SER A 49 -14.24 -4.49 7.37
CA SER A 49 -15.63 -4.38 6.92
C SER A 49 -16.15 -5.66 6.27
N ILE A 50 -15.30 -6.38 5.53
CA ILE A 50 -15.62 -7.71 4.99
C ILE A 50 -15.81 -8.72 6.12
N THR A 51 -14.93 -8.71 7.13
CA THR A 51 -15.09 -9.55 8.32
C THR A 51 -16.40 -9.24 9.05
N ALA A 52 -16.75 -7.95 9.19
CA ALA A 52 -18.02 -7.54 9.80
C ALA A 52 -19.24 -8.00 8.98
N TYR A 53 -19.17 -7.95 7.65
CA TYR A 53 -20.19 -8.51 6.76
C TYR A 53 -20.37 -10.01 7.01
N ASN A 54 -19.27 -10.77 7.00
CA ASN A 54 -19.30 -12.23 7.18
C ASN A 54 -19.92 -12.61 8.53
N LEU A 55 -19.54 -11.90 9.61
CA LEU A 55 -20.10 -12.14 10.95
C LEU A 55 -21.58 -11.75 11.05
N GLY A 56 -22.00 -10.69 10.36
CA GLY A 56 -23.38 -10.20 10.42
C GLY A 56 -24.37 -10.96 9.55
N ARG A 57 -23.93 -11.44 8.38
CA ARG A 57 -24.78 -12.13 7.38
C ARG A 57 -24.61 -13.65 7.39
N GLY A 58 -23.50 -14.17 7.94
CA GLY A 58 -23.16 -15.59 7.89
C GLY A 58 -22.82 -16.09 6.49
N ASP A 59 -22.51 -15.19 5.55
CA ASP A 59 -22.11 -15.48 4.16
C ASP A 59 -21.03 -14.49 3.72
N TYR A 60 -20.38 -14.76 2.59
CA TYR A 60 -19.31 -13.94 2.01
C TYR A 60 -19.85 -12.90 1.01
N PRO A 61 -19.32 -11.66 1.00
CA PRO A 61 -19.73 -10.66 0.03
C PRO A 61 -19.37 -11.11 -1.39
N ARG A 62 -20.25 -10.84 -2.36
CA ARG A 62 -20.06 -11.20 -3.78
C ARG A 62 -19.59 -10.01 -4.61
N SER A 63 -19.74 -8.80 -4.07
CA SER A 63 -19.43 -7.55 -4.74
C SER A 63 -19.03 -6.46 -3.74
N LEU A 64 -18.42 -5.38 -4.23
CA LEU A 64 -18.12 -4.21 -3.40
C LEU A 64 -19.39 -3.54 -2.84
N SER A 65 -20.50 -3.60 -3.58
CA SER A 65 -21.79 -3.02 -3.16
C SER A 65 -22.42 -3.73 -1.96
N ASP A 66 -22.02 -4.97 -1.67
CA ASP A 66 -22.50 -5.69 -0.49
C ASP A 66 -21.87 -5.14 0.80
N VAL A 67 -20.67 -4.56 0.69
CA VAL A 67 -19.89 -4.03 1.81
C VAL A 67 -20.02 -2.51 1.90
N ILE A 68 -20.04 -1.83 0.75
CA ILE A 68 -20.13 -0.37 0.64
C ILE A 68 -21.51 0.01 0.10
N PRO A 69 -22.27 0.88 0.77
CA PRO A 69 -21.90 1.65 1.96
C PRO A 69 -22.31 1.00 3.29
N GLU A 70 -22.97 -0.15 3.28
CA GLU A 70 -23.70 -0.70 4.44
C GLU A 70 -22.78 -1.02 5.64
N TYR A 71 -21.62 -1.62 5.39
CA TYR A 71 -20.65 -2.00 6.42
C TYR A 71 -19.47 -1.03 6.53
N THR A 72 -19.31 -0.14 5.53
CA THR A 72 -18.23 0.85 5.52
C THR A 72 -18.48 1.96 4.53
N ARG A 73 -17.98 3.16 4.85
CA ARG A 73 -17.78 4.19 3.83
C ARG A 73 -16.57 3.83 2.97
N THR A 74 -16.68 4.05 1.64
CA THR A 74 -15.61 3.82 0.67
C THR A 74 -14.26 4.26 1.23
N PRO A 75 -13.33 3.32 1.50
CA PRO A 75 -12.02 3.66 2.02
C PRO A 75 -11.26 4.53 1.01
N VAL A 76 -10.57 5.55 1.50
CA VAL A 76 -9.86 6.51 0.65
C VAL A 76 -8.52 5.92 0.22
N LEU A 77 -8.32 5.80 -1.09
CA LEU A 77 -7.05 5.40 -1.70
C LEU A 77 -6.23 6.64 -2.11
N PRO A 78 -4.91 6.49 -2.34
CA PRO A 78 -4.11 7.50 -3.02
C PRO A 78 -4.72 8.01 -4.33
N THR A 79 -4.42 9.25 -4.70
CA THR A 79 -4.87 9.84 -5.97
C THR A 79 -4.44 8.97 -7.15
N GLY A 80 -5.39 8.66 -8.04
CA GLY A 80 -5.16 7.81 -9.22
C GLY A 80 -5.45 6.33 -9.00
N LEU A 81 -5.84 5.92 -7.78
CA LEU A 81 -6.32 4.57 -7.47
C LEU A 81 -7.80 4.60 -7.11
N GLU A 82 -8.54 3.64 -7.63
CA GLU A 82 -9.96 3.45 -7.33
C GLU A 82 -10.26 1.98 -7.05
N TRP A 83 -11.26 1.72 -6.21
CA TRP A 83 -11.77 0.38 -5.98
C TRP A 83 -12.47 -0.12 -7.24
N GLN A 84 -12.09 -1.31 -7.71
CA GLN A 84 -12.58 -1.85 -8.98
C GLN A 84 -13.56 -3.00 -8.76
N SER A 85 -13.17 -4.01 -8.00
CA SER A 85 -13.98 -5.22 -7.84
C SER A 85 -13.68 -5.96 -6.54
N LEU A 86 -14.61 -6.82 -6.16
CA LEU A 86 -14.47 -7.81 -5.11
C LEU A 86 -15.05 -9.11 -5.64
N SER A 87 -14.37 -10.23 -5.38
CA SER A 87 -14.85 -11.57 -5.75
C SER A 87 -14.54 -12.57 -4.66
N PHE A 88 -15.51 -13.42 -4.35
CA PHE A 88 -15.34 -14.55 -3.44
C PHE A 88 -15.02 -15.83 -4.23
N ASN A 89 -13.97 -16.54 -3.81
CA ASN A 89 -13.59 -17.85 -4.32
C ASN A 89 -14.17 -18.95 -3.44
N SER A 90 -15.25 -19.58 -3.91
CA SER A 90 -15.91 -20.67 -3.18
C SER A 90 -15.08 -21.95 -3.03
N GLY A 91 -14.00 -22.10 -3.79
CA GLY A 91 -13.15 -23.29 -3.75
C GLY A 91 -12.24 -23.35 -2.52
N ASN A 92 -11.77 -22.20 -2.04
CA ASN A 92 -10.84 -22.10 -0.91
C ASN A 92 -11.29 -21.12 0.19
N GLY A 93 -12.39 -20.39 0.00
CA GLY A 93 -12.90 -19.43 0.97
C GLY A 93 -12.26 -18.04 0.87
N ASP A 94 -11.33 -17.83 -0.06
CA ASP A 94 -10.62 -16.57 -0.20
C ASP A 94 -11.52 -15.48 -0.80
N ILE A 95 -11.33 -14.24 -0.36
CA ILE A 95 -11.89 -13.04 -1.00
C ILE A 95 -10.78 -12.27 -1.66
N SER A 96 -10.88 -12.07 -2.98
CA SER A 96 -10.00 -11.15 -3.70
C SER A 96 -10.67 -9.79 -3.84
N VAL A 97 -9.97 -8.75 -3.40
CA VAL A 97 -10.39 -7.35 -3.54
C VAL A 97 -9.38 -6.64 -4.43
N CYS A 98 -9.89 -5.89 -5.41
CA CYS A 98 -9.08 -5.21 -6.39
C CYS A 98 -9.29 -3.71 -6.37
N PHE A 99 -8.18 -2.99 -6.44
CA PHE A 99 -8.14 -1.56 -6.65
C PHE A 99 -7.01 -1.23 -7.62
N GLY A 100 -7.16 -0.18 -8.41
CA GLY A 100 -6.21 0.12 -9.46
C GLY A 100 -6.52 1.40 -10.19
N GLY A 101 -5.63 1.77 -11.09
CA GLY A 101 -5.72 2.97 -11.90
C GLY A 101 -4.35 3.46 -12.33
N THR A 102 -4.29 4.71 -12.75
CA THR A 102 -3.07 5.35 -13.23
C THR A 102 -2.39 6.11 -12.10
N VAL A 103 -1.19 5.67 -11.73
CA VAL A 103 -0.46 6.18 -10.55
C VAL A 103 0.89 6.80 -10.93
N LYS A 104 1.35 7.73 -10.11
CA LYS A 104 2.70 8.30 -10.18
C LYS A 104 3.73 7.36 -9.53
N GLU A 105 5.01 7.55 -9.85
CA GLU A 105 6.16 6.82 -9.26
C GLU A 105 6.09 6.74 -7.73
N SER A 106 5.76 7.83 -7.02
CA SER A 106 5.70 7.84 -5.56
C SER A 106 4.66 6.88 -4.99
N VAL A 107 3.48 6.80 -5.61
CA VAL A 107 2.40 5.87 -5.22
C VAL A 107 2.80 4.44 -5.62
N PHE A 108 3.43 4.25 -6.77
CA PHE A 108 3.92 2.93 -7.18
C PHE A 108 4.98 2.38 -6.22
N ARG A 109 5.91 3.21 -5.75
CA ARG A 109 6.86 2.85 -4.69
C ARG A 109 6.14 2.47 -3.40
N ALA A 110 5.15 3.26 -3.00
CA ALA A 110 4.33 2.96 -1.82
C ALA A 110 3.63 1.59 -1.93
N LEU A 111 3.09 1.23 -3.11
CA LEU A 111 2.50 -0.08 -3.37
C LEU A 111 3.51 -1.23 -3.21
N LYS A 112 4.74 -1.05 -3.70
CA LYS A 112 5.81 -2.05 -3.52
C LYS A 112 6.22 -2.23 -2.06
N GLU A 113 6.28 -1.14 -1.29
CA GLU A 113 6.56 -1.20 0.15
C GLU A 113 5.40 -1.85 0.92
N SER A 114 4.14 -1.47 0.67
CA SER A 114 2.97 -2.14 1.27
C SER A 114 2.93 -3.64 0.97
N LYS A 115 3.30 -4.03 -0.26
CA LYS A 115 3.41 -5.45 -0.63
C LYS A 115 4.45 -6.20 0.21
N LYS A 116 5.63 -5.60 0.40
CA LYS A 116 6.72 -6.19 1.18
C LYS A 116 6.27 -6.49 2.61
N ASP A 117 5.43 -5.63 3.18
CA ASP A 117 4.87 -5.80 4.52
C ASP A 117 3.72 -6.83 4.57
N ALA A 118 2.84 -6.86 3.56
CA ALA A 118 1.67 -7.75 3.52
C ALA A 118 1.99 -9.21 3.14
N GLY A 119 3.13 -9.45 2.47
CA GLY A 119 3.52 -10.76 1.94
C GLY A 119 3.08 -10.95 0.48
N GLY A 120 3.96 -11.56 -0.32
CA GLY A 120 3.86 -11.58 -1.79
C GLY A 120 2.62 -12.30 -2.35
N ASP A 121 2.06 -13.27 -1.63
CA ASP A 121 0.90 -14.05 -2.09
C ASP A 121 -0.44 -13.41 -1.71
N VAL A 122 -0.40 -12.42 -0.80
CA VAL A 122 -1.58 -11.72 -0.28
C VAL A 122 -1.79 -10.41 -1.03
N PHE A 123 -0.72 -9.79 -1.52
CA PHE A 123 -0.75 -8.49 -2.19
C PHE A 123 0.05 -8.56 -3.49
N ILE A 124 -0.64 -8.47 -4.61
CA ILE A 124 -0.06 -8.61 -5.95
C ILE A 124 -0.26 -7.31 -6.72
N VAL A 125 0.83 -6.74 -7.24
CA VAL A 125 0.79 -5.53 -8.08
C VAL A 125 0.86 -5.98 -9.55
N GLY A 126 -0.29 -6.13 -10.17
CA GLY A 126 -0.46 -6.66 -11.52
C GLY A 126 -0.99 -5.65 -12.53
N SER A 127 -1.33 -6.19 -13.70
CA SER A 127 -1.95 -5.45 -14.80
C SER A 127 -3.48 -5.56 -14.77
N LYS A 128 -4.00 -6.62 -14.14
CA LYS A 128 -5.43 -6.91 -14.02
C LYS A 128 -5.76 -7.52 -12.66
N CYS A 129 -7.03 -7.42 -12.29
CA CYS A 129 -7.55 -8.04 -11.09
C CYS A 129 -7.47 -9.57 -11.19
N GLY A 130 -7.00 -10.23 -10.12
CA GLY A 130 -6.82 -11.68 -10.08
C GLY A 130 -5.49 -12.19 -10.66
N ASP A 131 -4.57 -11.28 -11.02
CA ASP A 131 -3.18 -11.66 -11.33
C ASP A 131 -2.58 -12.42 -10.14
N LYS A 132 -1.87 -13.52 -10.43
CA LYS A 132 -1.23 -14.40 -9.43
C LYS A 132 0.25 -14.10 -9.21
N ALA A 133 0.79 -13.18 -9.98
CA ALA A 133 2.17 -12.72 -9.91
C ALA A 133 2.20 -11.25 -10.33
N ASP A 134 3.23 -10.52 -9.90
CA ASP A 134 3.35 -9.12 -10.30
C ASP A 134 3.61 -8.99 -11.79
N ALA A 135 3.10 -7.91 -12.36
CA ALA A 135 3.49 -7.52 -13.70
C ALA A 135 4.88 -6.85 -13.66
N GLU A 136 5.65 -7.06 -14.71
CA GLU A 136 6.80 -6.20 -14.99
C GLU A 136 6.28 -4.87 -15.52
N PHE A 137 6.77 -3.78 -14.94
CA PHE A 137 6.39 -2.43 -15.35
C PHE A 137 7.60 -1.68 -15.87
N ASP A 138 7.44 -1.03 -17.02
CA ASP A 138 8.46 -0.16 -17.60
C ASP A 138 8.83 1.00 -16.67
N ALA A 139 10.04 1.53 -16.88
CA ALA A 139 10.52 2.73 -16.21
C ALA A 139 9.80 3.98 -16.75
N SER A 140 8.58 4.21 -16.27
CA SER A 140 7.76 5.39 -16.56
C SER A 140 7.35 6.08 -15.25
N ASP A 141 7.32 7.42 -15.24
CA ASP A 141 6.85 8.19 -14.08
C ASP A 141 5.36 7.95 -13.77
N VAL A 142 4.61 7.45 -14.75
CA VAL A 142 3.18 7.15 -14.65
C VAL A 142 2.90 5.73 -15.13
N ARG A 143 2.17 4.94 -14.33
CA ARG A 143 1.89 3.53 -14.62
C ARG A 143 0.43 3.19 -14.37
N SER A 144 -0.15 2.38 -15.25
CA SER A 144 -1.43 1.72 -14.98
C SER A 144 -1.16 0.47 -14.16
N VAL A 145 -1.74 0.40 -12.96
CA VAL A 145 -1.54 -0.72 -12.03
C VAL A 145 -2.87 -1.21 -11.52
N VAL A 146 -2.96 -2.51 -11.26
CA VAL A 146 -4.07 -3.11 -10.54
C VAL A 146 -3.49 -3.95 -9.41
N VAL A 147 -3.95 -3.69 -8.20
CA VAL A 147 -3.60 -4.45 -7.02
C VAL A 147 -4.68 -5.48 -6.77
N THR A 148 -4.26 -6.74 -6.61
CA THR A 148 -5.12 -7.81 -6.08
C THR A 148 -4.69 -8.08 -4.64
N TYR A 149 -5.61 -7.88 -3.71
CA TYR A 149 -5.43 -8.18 -2.29
C TYR A 149 -6.34 -9.35 -1.88
N THR A 150 -5.77 -10.39 -1.28
CA THR A 150 -6.48 -11.61 -0.91
C THR A 150 -6.68 -11.70 0.60
N ILE A 151 -7.94 -11.82 1.04
CA ILE A 151 -8.34 -12.05 2.42
C ILE A 151 -8.67 -13.54 2.57
N ARG A 152 -8.13 -14.16 3.62
CA ARG A 152 -8.37 -15.57 3.97
C ARG A 152 -9.11 -15.67 5.29
#